data_AF-A0A8T4FIV8-F1
#
_entry.id   AF-A0A8T4FIV8-F1
#
_cell.length_a   1.000
_cell.length_b   1.000
_cell.length_c   1.000
_cell.angle_alpha   90.00
_cell.angle_beta   90.00
_cell.angle_gamma   90.00
#
_symmetry.space_group_name_H-M   'P 1'
#
loop_
_entity.id
_entity.type
_entity.pdbx_description
1 polymer ?
#
loop_
_entity_poly.entity_id
_entity_poly.type
_entity_poly.pdbx_seq_one_letter_code
_entity_poly.pdbx_strand_id
1 'polypeptide(L)'
;MNLLGIFVIAVGLAMDAFAVSVSAGTMTLKDKLKTAAVLASAFGFFQALMPIIGWYAGTFFAWLIIGYAHFVAFILLAFIGAGMIKEGLSDDGAGGNDGNEMPQDFGKP
;
A
#
# COMPACT_ATOMS: atom_id res chain seq x y z
N MET A 1 -9.92 -27.60 3.60
CA MET A 1 -9.98 -26.12 3.51
C MET A 1 -10.73 -25.61 4.72
N ASN A 2 -10.05 -24.94 5.63
CA ASN A 2 -10.66 -24.44 6.86
C ASN A 2 -11.39 -23.12 6.55
N LEU A 3 -12.67 -23.01 6.90
CA LEU A 3 -13.48 -21.80 6.71
C LEU A 3 -12.81 -20.57 7.36
N LEU A 4 -12.14 -20.81 8.49
CA LEU A 4 -11.38 -19.81 9.23
C LEU A 4 -10.21 -19.23 8.39
N GLY A 5 -9.54 -20.06 7.58
CA GLY A 5 -8.45 -19.59 6.71
C GLY A 5 -8.94 -18.66 5.61
N ILE A 6 -10.05 -19.02 4.96
CA ILE A 6 -10.68 -18.18 3.93
C ILE A 6 -11.16 -16.87 4.54
N PHE A 7 -11.73 -16.93 5.76
CA PHE A 7 -12.16 -15.75 6.49
C PHE A 7 -10.99 -14.81 6.82
N VAL A 8 -9.86 -15.34 7.31
CA VAL A 8 -8.67 -14.54 7.64
C VAL A 8 -8.09 -13.88 6.39
N ILE A 9 -8.00 -14.60 5.26
CA ILE A 9 -7.53 -14.02 3.99
C ILE A 9 -8.50 -12.94 3.49
N ALA A 10 -9.82 -13.17 3.58
CA ALA A 10 -10.81 -12.19 3.18
C ALA A 10 -10.74 -10.91 4.03
N VAL A 11 -10.57 -11.04 5.35
CA VAL A 11 -10.39 -9.90 6.27
C VAL A 11 -9.08 -9.16 5.98
N GLY A 12 -7.98 -9.89 5.75
CA GLY A 12 -6.70 -9.30 5.38
C GLY A 12 -6.76 -8.52 4.06
N LEU A 13 -7.40 -9.08 3.03
CA LEU A 13 -7.63 -8.39 1.76
C LEU A 13 -8.51 -7.13 1.94
N ALA A 14 -9.53 -7.22 2.80
CA ALA A 14 -10.44 -6.11 3.07
C ALA A 14 -9.76 -4.96 3.84
N MET A 15 -8.77 -5.26 4.69
CA MET A 15 -8.02 -4.26 5.46
C MET A 15 -7.31 -3.25 4.55
N ASP A 16 -6.77 -3.73 3.43
CA ASP A 16 -6.03 -2.88 2.49
C ASP A 16 -6.97 -1.90 1.77
N ALA A 17 -8.14 -2.37 1.33
CA ALA A 17 -9.19 -1.51 0.75
C ALA A 17 -9.84 -0.56 1.79
N PHE A 18 -9.96 -1.00 3.05
CA PHE A 18 -10.50 -0.20 4.14
C PHE A 18 -9.61 0.99 4.49
N ALA A 19 -8.29 0.78 4.58
CA ALA A 19 -7.33 1.86 4.85
C ALA A 19 -7.41 2.97 3.80
N VAL A 20 -7.50 2.59 2.51
CA VAL A 20 -7.67 3.51 1.38
C VAL A 20 -8.99 4.29 1.47
N SER A 21 -10.09 3.61 1.84
CA SER A 21 -11.40 4.25 2.01
C SER A 21 -11.41 5.27 3.16
N VAL A 22 -10.81 4.92 4.29
CA VAL A 22 -10.68 5.83 5.46
C VAL A 22 -9.78 7.02 5.12
N SER A 23 -8.65 6.79 4.44
CA SER A 23 -7.74 7.84 3.99
C SER A 23 -8.40 8.79 2.99
N ALA A 24 -9.18 8.27 2.04
CA ALA A 24 -9.92 9.10 1.09
C ALA A 24 -11.11 9.83 1.74
N GLY A 25 -11.76 9.21 2.74
CA GLY A 25 -12.89 9.77 3.48
C GLY A 25 -12.49 10.95 4.38
N THR A 26 -11.28 10.93 4.94
CA THR A 26 -10.74 11.97 5.81
C THR A 26 -10.15 13.17 5.05
N MET A 27 -9.79 13.02 3.77
CA MET A 27 -9.28 14.13 2.96
C MET A 27 -10.40 15.08 2.47
N THR A 28 -10.27 16.39 2.73
CA THR A 28 -11.14 17.45 2.15
C THR A 28 -10.74 17.77 0.72
N LEU A 29 -11.03 16.84 -0.20
CA LEU A 29 -10.84 17.05 -1.64
C LEU A 29 -12.07 17.77 -2.22
N LYS A 30 -11.88 18.73 -3.13
CA LYS A 30 -12.99 19.33 -3.90
C LYS A 30 -13.67 18.31 -4.83
N ASP A 31 -12.93 17.27 -5.24
CA ASP A 31 -13.37 16.17 -6.12
C ASP A 31 -13.22 14.79 -5.44
N LYS A 32 -13.85 14.61 -4.26
CA LYS A 32 -13.76 13.37 -3.46
C LYS A 32 -14.14 12.12 -4.26
N LEU A 33 -15.20 12.19 -5.07
CA LEU A 33 -15.71 11.04 -5.82
C LEU A 33 -14.76 10.59 -6.93
N LYS A 34 -14.14 11.52 -7.67
CA LYS A 34 -13.18 11.18 -8.72
C LYS A 34 -11.92 10.54 -8.13
N THR A 35 -11.40 11.13 -7.06
CA THR A 35 -10.19 10.62 -6.41
C THR A 35 -10.44 9.25 -5.79
N ALA A 36 -11.54 9.07 -5.06
CA ALA A 36 -11.92 7.78 -4.48
C ALA A 36 -12.18 6.72 -5.55
N ALA A 37 -12.82 7.06 -6.68
CA ALA A 37 -13.08 6.12 -7.76
C ALA A 37 -11.79 5.66 -8.46
N VAL A 38 -10.82 6.56 -8.66
CA VAL A 38 -9.51 6.23 -9.22
C VAL A 38 -8.72 5.35 -8.25
N LEU A 39 -8.69 5.70 -6.96
CA LEU A 39 -8.01 4.91 -5.92
C LEU A 39 -8.61 3.51 -5.79
N ALA A 40 -9.92 3.40 -5.65
CA ALA A 40 -10.62 2.11 -5.53
C ALA A 40 -10.45 1.24 -6.79
N SER A 41 -10.50 1.85 -7.99
CA SER A 41 -10.27 1.12 -9.25
C SER A 41 -8.84 0.60 -9.34
N ALA A 42 -7.85 1.43 -9.01
CA ALA A 42 -6.45 1.01 -9.02
C ALA A 42 -6.20 -0.10 -7.99
N PHE A 43 -6.68 0.08 -6.75
CA PHE A 43 -6.50 -0.89 -5.66
C PHE A 43 -7.16 -2.23 -5.97
N GLY A 44 -8.42 -2.22 -6.45
CA GLY A 44 -9.12 -3.45 -6.85
C GLY A 44 -8.47 -4.14 -8.05
N PHE A 45 -7.97 -3.37 -9.03
CA PHE A 45 -7.26 -3.92 -10.18
C PHE A 45 -5.95 -4.58 -9.76
N PHE A 46 -5.13 -3.92 -8.95
CA PHE A 46 -3.89 -4.50 -8.43
C PHE A 46 -4.14 -5.69 -7.49
N GLN A 47 -5.21 -5.66 -6.69
CA GLN A 47 -5.62 -6.76 -5.82
C GLN A 47 -6.09 -7.99 -6.60
N ALA A 48 -6.64 -7.84 -7.80
CA ALA A 48 -6.96 -8.96 -8.69
C ALA A 48 -5.72 -9.44 -9.48
N LEU A 49 -4.86 -8.50 -9.89
CA LEU A 49 -3.66 -8.77 -10.67
C LEU A 49 -2.57 -9.49 -9.84
N MET A 50 -2.39 -9.13 -8.57
CA MET A 50 -1.40 -9.74 -7.69
C MET A 50 -1.61 -11.26 -7.48
N PRO A 51 -2.82 -11.76 -7.15
CA PRO A 51 -3.10 -13.20 -7.08
C PRO A 51 -2.91 -13.92 -8.42
N ILE A 52 -3.27 -13.29 -9.54
CA ILE A 52 -3.10 -13.88 -10.88
C ILE A 52 -1.62 -14.06 -11.19
N ILE A 53 -0.81 -13.03 -10.96
CA ILE A 53 0.65 -13.11 -11.14
C ILE A 53 1.26 -14.11 -10.15
N GLY A 54 0.82 -14.09 -8.89
CA GLY A 54 1.27 -15.03 -7.86
C GLY A 54 0.96 -16.48 -8.21
N TRP A 55 -0.20 -16.76 -8.81
CA TRP A 55 -0.53 -18.09 -9.31
C TRP A 55 0.38 -18.48 -10.48
N TYR A 56 0.56 -17.59 -11.46
CA TYR A 56 1.42 -17.89 -12.62
C TYR A 56 2.88 -18.13 -12.22
N ALA A 57 3.46 -17.21 -11.44
CA ALA A 57 4.82 -17.33 -10.91
C ALA A 57 4.97 -18.53 -9.95
N GLY A 58 3.99 -18.74 -9.07
CA GLY A 58 3.95 -19.87 -8.15
C GLY A 58 3.96 -21.21 -8.87
N THR A 59 3.30 -21.33 -10.02
CA THR A 59 3.28 -22.57 -10.81
C THR A 59 4.65 -22.85 -11.45
N PHE A 60 5.38 -21.82 -11.87
CA PHE A 60 6.76 -21.94 -12.38
C PHE A 60 7.77 -22.30 -11.27
N PHE A 61 7.66 -21.66 -10.10
CA PHE A 61 8.56 -21.87 -8.97
C PHE A 61 8.22 -23.10 -8.11
N ALA A 62 6.96 -23.58 -8.14
CA ALA A 62 6.53 -24.78 -7.42
C ALA A 62 7.32 -26.02 -7.83
N TRP A 63 7.87 -26.07 -9.04
CA TRP A 63 8.71 -27.18 -9.48
C TRP A 63 10.11 -27.17 -8.85
N LEU A 64 10.59 -26.02 -8.36
CA LEU A 64 11.97 -25.83 -7.88
C LEU A 64 12.07 -25.73 -6.34
N ILE A 65 10.96 -25.47 -5.63
CA ILE A 65 11.01 -24.86 -4.28
C ILE A 65 10.28 -25.66 -3.17
N ILE A 66 9.80 -26.89 -3.42
CA ILE A 66 8.97 -27.68 -2.48
C ILE A 66 9.55 -27.81 -1.05
N GLY A 67 10.88 -27.71 -0.86
CA GLY A 67 11.52 -27.72 0.47
C GLY A 67 11.87 -26.36 1.09
N TYR A 68 12.10 -25.30 0.29
CA TYR A 68 12.67 -24.03 0.77
C TYR A 68 11.68 -22.84 0.75
N ALA A 69 10.47 -23.01 0.21
CA ALA A 69 9.48 -21.95 0.03
C ALA A 69 9.19 -21.16 1.32
N HIS A 70 9.07 -21.87 2.44
CA HIS A 70 8.66 -21.28 3.71
C HIS A 70 9.72 -20.31 4.24
N PHE A 71 11.00 -20.65 4.11
CA PHE A 71 12.11 -19.79 4.52
C PHE A 71 12.26 -18.58 3.59
N VAL A 72 12.03 -18.76 2.29
CA VAL A 72 12.04 -17.66 1.30
C VAL A 72 10.93 -16.65 1.58
N ALA A 73 9.72 -17.11 1.88
CA ALA A 73 8.61 -16.24 2.26
C ALA A 73 8.92 -15.43 3.54
N PHE A 74 9.59 -16.06 4.51
CA PHE A 74 10.01 -15.40 5.75
C PHE A 74 11.04 -14.29 5.51
N ILE A 75 12.06 -14.53 4.67
CA ILE A 75 13.06 -13.50 4.33
C ILE A 75 12.42 -12.32 3.61
N LEU A 76 11.53 -12.60 2.64
CA LEU A 76 10.88 -11.54 1.88
C LEU A 76 9.96 -10.68 2.76
N LEU A 77 9.22 -11.32 3.68
CA LEU A 77 8.37 -10.61 4.65
C LEU A 77 9.20 -9.77 5.63
N ALA A 78 10.32 -10.31 6.12
CA ALA A 78 11.23 -9.58 7.00
C ALA A 78 11.82 -8.34 6.30
N PHE A 79 12.19 -8.46 5.02
CA PHE A 79 12.71 -7.34 4.24
C PHE A 79 11.67 -6.24 4.02
N ILE A 80 10.44 -6.60 3.60
CA ILE A 80 9.36 -5.63 3.38
C ILE A 80 8.96 -4.98 4.72
N GLY A 81 8.77 -5.79 5.77
CA GLY A 81 8.41 -5.30 7.10
C GLY A 81 9.48 -4.39 7.71
N ALA A 82 10.76 -4.74 7.56
CA ALA A 82 11.86 -3.88 7.99
C ALA A 82 11.87 -2.54 7.23
N GLY A 83 11.54 -2.54 5.94
CA GLY A 83 11.40 -1.31 5.15
C GLY A 83 10.30 -0.40 5.71
N MET A 84 9.11 -0.96 6.01
CA MET A 84 7.99 -0.19 6.58
C MET A 84 8.30 0.36 7.98
N ILE A 85 8.97 -0.43 8.82
CA ILE A 85 9.40 -0.01 10.17
C ILE A 85 10.45 1.10 10.05
N LYS A 86 11.45 0.94 9.16
CA LYS A 86 12.49 1.96 8.94
C LYS A 86 11.89 3.28 8.47
N GLU A 87 10.94 3.25 7.54
CA GLU A 87 10.25 4.45 7.04
C GLU A 87 9.41 5.09 8.15
N GLY A 88 8.65 4.30 8.91
CA GLY A 88 7.81 4.79 10.01
C GLY A 88 8.60 5.32 11.21
N LEU A 89 9.81 4.82 11.47
CA LEU A 89 10.69 5.35 12.53
C LEU A 89 11.63 6.46 12.04
N SER A 90 11.79 6.65 10.74
CA SER A 90 12.59 7.76 10.19
C SER A 90 11.78 9.06 10.04
N ASP A 91 10.51 9.08 10.46
CA ASP A 91 9.69 10.30 10.54
C ASP A 91 9.95 11.12 11.83
N ASP A 92 11.09 10.90 12.49
CA ASP A 92 11.55 11.69 13.65
C ASP A 92 12.50 12.84 13.25
N GLY A 93 12.21 13.55 12.15
CA GLY A 93 12.85 14.86 11.96
C GLY A 93 12.80 15.47 10.57
N ALA A 94 11.71 16.15 10.23
CA ALA A 94 11.75 17.42 9.50
C ALA A 94 10.43 18.20 9.61
N GLY A 95 10.07 18.59 10.83
CA GLY A 95 9.43 19.89 10.99
C GLY A 95 10.47 20.98 10.71
N GLY A 96 10.16 21.90 9.78
CA GLY A 96 10.85 23.19 9.67
C GLY A 96 11.44 23.52 8.31
N ASN A 97 10.61 24.04 7.40
CA ASN A 97 10.97 25.27 6.70
C ASN A 97 9.70 26.10 6.42
N ASP A 98 9.15 26.67 7.48
CA ASP A 98 8.60 28.02 7.37
C ASP A 98 9.80 28.95 7.11
N GLY A 99 9.88 29.47 5.90
CA GLY A 99 10.91 30.43 5.50
C GLY A 99 11.14 30.43 4.00
N ASN A 100 10.75 31.54 3.37
CA ASN A 100 10.90 31.91 1.94
C ASN A 100 9.62 31.59 1.14
N GLU A 101 8.76 32.52 0.72
CA GLU A 101 8.90 33.96 0.52
C GLU A 101 7.51 34.62 0.63
N MET A 102 7.42 35.77 1.30
CA MET A 102 6.25 36.66 1.18
C MET A 102 5.98 36.97 -0.31
N PRO A 103 4.73 37.17 -0.74
CA PRO A 103 4.45 37.81 -2.03
C PRO A 103 5.03 39.23 -2.01
N GLN A 104 6.22 39.40 -2.60
CA GLN A 104 6.71 40.71 -2.95
C GLN A 104 6.13 41.12 -4.30
N ASP A 105 5.59 42.32 -4.29
CA ASP A 105 5.25 43.15 -5.46
C ASP A 105 3.83 43.02 -6.02
N PHE A 106 2.86 43.44 -5.20
CA PHE A 106 1.79 44.28 -5.70
C PHE A 106 2.37 45.69 -5.88
N GLY A 107 2.71 46.07 -7.11
CA GLY A 107 2.98 47.46 -7.44
C GLY A 107 4.16 47.71 -8.36
N LYS A 108 3.96 47.47 -9.66
CA LYS A 108 4.59 48.32 -10.67
C LYS A 108 3.57 48.72 -11.76
N PRO A 109 3.62 49.98 -12.23
CA PRO A 109 2.63 50.60 -13.11
C PRO A 109 2.63 50.05 -14.54
#